data_AF-A0A8S3G0D2-F1
#
_entry.id   AF-A0A8S3G0D2-F1
#
_cell.length_a   1.000
_cell.length_b   1.000
_cell.length_c   1.000
_cell.angle_alpha   90.00
_cell.angle_beta   90.00
_cell.angle_gamma   90.00
#
_symmetry.space_group_name_H-M   'P 1'
#
loop_
_entity.id
_entity.type
_entity.pdbx_description
1 polymer ?
#
loop_
_entity_poly.entity_id
_entity_poly.type
_entity_poly.pdbx_seq_one_letter_code
_entity_poly.pdbx_strand_id
1 'polypeptide(L)'
;KRRAFHSDILEDYKNKYSDAPEEVYNSERSRLLQQNRAYKEKVAYEEDYLKRLPQTKRERLQLQRSMMNNDNDIMSHLDDANVLFDDNPKGLTKNKKGKMSRRTKKRVEKKKTKSVKRLKSRK
;
A
#
# COMPACT_ATOMS: atom_id res chain seq x y z
N LYS A 1 3.66 -9.51 -5.19
CA LYS A 1 5.00 -8.99 -5.57
C LYS A 1 5.09 -7.56 -5.04
N ARG A 2 6.04 -7.23 -4.15
CA ARG A 2 6.22 -5.85 -3.68
C ARG A 2 6.76 -5.05 -4.86
N ARG A 3 6.07 -3.97 -5.26
CA ARG A 3 6.59 -3.01 -6.23
C ARG A 3 7.90 -2.47 -5.65
N ALA A 4 8.98 -2.52 -6.40
CA ALA A 4 10.24 -1.94 -5.93
C ALA A 4 9.99 -0.44 -5.80
N PHE A 5 10.37 0.15 -4.66
CA PHE A 5 10.23 1.59 -4.39
C PHE A 5 10.91 2.50 -5.44
N HIS A 6 11.58 1.95 -6.45
CA HIS A 6 12.35 2.68 -7.45
C HIS A 6 11.64 2.68 -8.81
N SER A 7 10.55 1.92 -8.98
CA SER A 7 9.85 1.88 -10.27
C SER A 7 9.14 3.19 -10.59
N ASP A 8 8.69 3.92 -9.58
CA ASP A 8 7.75 5.02 -9.74
C ASP A 8 8.47 6.26 -10.30
N ILE A 9 9.64 6.57 -9.75
CA ILE A 9 10.52 7.64 -10.25
C ILE A 9 10.99 7.34 -11.69
N LEU A 10 11.38 6.08 -11.96
CA LEU A 10 11.84 5.68 -13.30
C LEU A 10 10.70 5.74 -14.32
N GLU A 11 9.48 5.39 -13.91
CA GLU A 11 8.28 5.48 -14.75
C GLU A 11 7.93 6.94 -15.05
N ASP A 12 7.99 7.83 -14.05
CA ASP A 12 7.78 9.26 -14.27
C ASP A 12 8.85 9.88 -15.18
N TYR A 13 10.11 9.49 -15.02
CA TYR A 13 11.19 9.93 -15.89
C TYR A 13 10.94 9.43 -17.32
N LYS A 14 10.62 8.15 -17.48
CA LYS A 14 10.27 7.58 -18.78
C LYS A 14 9.10 8.33 -19.43
N ASN A 15 8.07 8.69 -18.67
CA ASN A 15 6.93 9.43 -19.19
C ASN A 15 7.31 10.86 -19.63
N LYS A 16 8.20 11.54 -18.89
CA LYS A 16 8.67 12.89 -19.25
C LYS A 16 9.48 12.95 -20.55
N TYR A 17 10.24 11.90 -20.85
CA TYR A 17 11.06 11.82 -22.07
C TYR A 17 10.41 10.94 -23.15
N SER A 18 9.17 10.53 -22.93
CA SER A 18 8.38 9.80 -23.91
C SER A 18 7.57 10.79 -24.73
N ASP A 19 7.69 10.73 -26.05
CA ASP A 19 6.83 11.49 -26.98
C ASP A 19 5.40 10.91 -27.09
N ALA A 20 5.10 9.82 -26.38
CA ALA A 20 3.75 9.27 -26.34
C ALA A 20 2.79 10.21 -25.60
N PRO A 21 1.55 10.38 -26.08
CA PRO A 21 0.55 11.23 -25.43
C PRO A 21 0.19 10.70 -24.04
N GLU A 22 0.04 11.61 -23.07
CA GLU A 22 -0.38 11.27 -21.71
C GLU A 22 -1.91 11.13 -21.61
N GLU A 23 -2.37 10.09 -20.92
CA GLU A 23 -3.79 9.91 -20.59
C GLU A 23 -4.20 10.92 -19.51
N VAL A 24 -4.97 11.94 -19.90
CA VAL A 24 -5.53 12.91 -18.97
C VAL A 24 -6.77 12.33 -18.30
N TYR A 25 -6.75 12.27 -16.96
CA TYR A 25 -7.88 11.83 -16.17
C TYR A 25 -8.63 13.03 -15.58
N ASN A 26 -9.96 13.04 -15.71
CA ASN A 26 -10.82 14.09 -15.15
C ASN A 26 -10.80 14.16 -13.60
N SER A 27 -10.26 13.13 -12.94
CA SER A 27 -10.09 13.11 -11.48
C SER A 27 -8.92 12.23 -11.09
N GLU A 28 -8.21 12.62 -10.03
CA GLU A 28 -7.16 11.79 -9.40
C GLU A 28 -7.67 10.39 -9.01
N ARG A 29 -8.97 10.30 -8.68
CA ARG A 29 -9.65 9.03 -8.42
C ARG A 29 -9.57 8.08 -9.60
N SER A 30 -9.76 8.57 -10.83
CA SER A 30 -9.71 7.75 -12.04
C SER A 30 -8.28 7.29 -12.34
N ARG A 31 -7.30 8.16 -12.12
CA ARG A 31 -5.88 7.84 -12.28
C ARG A 31 -5.43 6.72 -11.34
N LEU A 32 -5.75 6.82 -10.05
CA LEU A 32 -5.36 5.80 -9.06
C LEU A 32 -6.05 4.45 -9.33
N LEU A 33 -7.32 4.49 -9.72
CA LEU A 33 -8.05 3.28 -10.08
C LEU A 33 -7.40 2.59 -11.28
N GLN A 34 -7.03 3.35 -12.31
CA GLN A 34 -6.29 2.81 -13.46
C GLN A 34 -4.94 2.22 -13.04
N GLN A 35 -4.17 2.86 -12.14
CA GLN A 35 -2.91 2.26 -11.68
C GLN A 35 -3.07 0.91 -10.96
N ASN A 36 -4.27 0.63 -10.43
CA ASN A 36 -4.54 -0.63 -9.77
C ASN A 36 -4.74 -1.77 -10.80
N ARG A 37 -3.77 -2.69 -10.86
CA ARG A 37 -3.84 -3.87 -11.74
C ARG A 37 -5.13 -4.68 -11.59
N ALA A 38 -5.64 -4.87 -10.37
CA ALA A 38 -6.85 -5.64 -10.14
C ALA A 38 -8.10 -4.90 -10.66
N TYR A 39 -8.07 -3.56 -10.65
CA TYR A 39 -9.12 -2.75 -11.27
C TYR A 39 -9.07 -2.85 -12.79
N LYS A 40 -7.88 -2.76 -13.40
CA LYS A 40 -7.72 -2.96 -14.86
C LYS A 40 -8.25 -4.33 -15.30
N GLU A 41 -7.90 -5.38 -14.58
CA GLU A 41 -8.36 -6.75 -14.87
C GLU A 41 -9.88 -6.89 -14.73
N LYS A 42 -10.47 -6.24 -13.72
CA LYS A 42 -11.92 -6.18 -13.55
C LYS A 42 -12.58 -5.48 -14.74
N VAL A 43 -12.07 -4.32 -15.16
CA VAL A 43 -12.61 -3.56 -16.30
C VAL A 43 -12.51 -4.37 -17.58
N ALA A 44 -11.35 -4.98 -17.86
CA ALA A 44 -11.16 -5.84 -19.03
C ALA A 44 -12.19 -6.98 -19.07
N TYR A 45 -12.43 -7.66 -17.94
CA TYR A 45 -13.48 -8.67 -17.87
C TYR A 45 -14.88 -8.10 -18.13
N GLU A 46 -15.21 -6.92 -17.58
CA GLU A 46 -16.52 -6.31 -17.81
C GLU A 46 -16.72 -5.93 -19.29
N GLU A 47 -15.66 -5.51 -19.98
CA GLU A 47 -15.65 -5.17 -21.41
C GLU A 47 -15.73 -6.42 -22.30
N ASP A 48 -14.93 -7.45 -22.03
CA ASP A 48 -14.89 -8.70 -22.81
C ASP A 48 -16.23 -9.44 -22.81
N TYR A 49 -16.92 -9.42 -21.67
CA TYR A 49 -18.20 -10.12 -21.48
C TYR A 49 -19.41 -9.19 -21.47
N LEU A 50 -19.21 -7.90 -21.72
CA LEU A 50 -20.24 -6.85 -21.73
C LEU A 50 -21.15 -6.89 -20.50
N LYS A 51 -20.59 -7.20 -19.32
CA LYS A 51 -21.34 -7.41 -18.08
C LYS A 51 -20.65 -6.76 -16.89
N ARG A 52 -21.41 -5.96 -16.15
CA ARG A 52 -20.91 -5.30 -14.94
C ARG A 52 -20.90 -6.22 -13.72
N LEU A 53 -19.80 -6.23 -12.96
CA LEU A 53 -19.71 -6.99 -11.71
C LEU A 53 -20.33 -6.21 -10.54
N PRO A 54 -21.07 -6.90 -9.64
CA PRO A 54 -21.56 -6.27 -8.42
C PRO A 54 -20.39 -5.87 -7.52
N GLN A 55 -20.46 -4.66 -6.94
CA GLN A 55 -19.47 -4.18 -6.00
C GLN A 55 -19.90 -4.48 -4.57
N THR A 56 -18.99 -5.08 -3.78
CA THR A 56 -19.25 -5.33 -2.36
C THR A 56 -19.12 -4.06 -1.52
N LYS A 57 -19.80 -3.99 -0.36
CA LYS A 57 -19.67 -2.86 0.59
C LYS A 57 -18.21 -2.66 1.03
N ARG A 58 -17.45 -3.75 1.13
CA ARG A 58 -16.03 -3.75 1.50
C ARG A 58 -15.18 -3.06 0.43
N GLU A 59 -15.37 -3.39 -0.84
CA GLU A 59 -14.66 -2.75 -1.96
C GLU A 59 -14.96 -1.25 -2.00
N ARG A 60 -16.23 -0.87 -1.79
CA ARG A 60 -16.63 0.54 -1.76
C ARG A 60 -15.92 1.33 -0.65
N LEU A 61 -15.82 0.76 0.55
CA LEU A 61 -15.10 1.36 1.68
C LEU A 61 -13.59 1.43 1.42
N GLN A 62 -13.01 0.41 0.80
CA GLN A 62 -11.60 0.41 0.44
C GLN A 62 -11.29 1.50 -0.58
N LEU A 63 -12.17 1.68 -1.58
CA LEU A 63 -12.07 2.75 -2.55
C LEU A 63 -12.18 4.13 -1.89
N GLN A 64 -13.08 4.30 -0.93
CA GLN A 64 -13.21 5.55 -0.19
C GLN A 64 -11.95 5.85 0.62
N ARG A 65 -11.33 4.84 1.25
CA ARG A 65 -10.09 4.99 2.01
C ARG A 65 -8.90 5.35 1.13
N SER A 66 -8.82 4.79 -0.08
CA SER A 66 -7.73 5.14 -0.98
C SER A 66 -7.78 6.60 -1.40
N MET A 67 -8.98 7.22 -1.48
CA MET A 67 -9.10 8.65 -1.79
C MET A 67 -8.47 9.55 -0.73
N MET A 68 -8.58 9.20 0.55
CA MET A 68 -8.12 10.07 1.66
C MET A 68 -6.60 10.09 1.83
N ASN A 69 -5.86 9.20 1.17
CA ASN A 69 -4.41 9.04 1.40
C ASN A 69 -3.54 9.66 0.29
N ASN A 70 -4.13 10.22 -0.76
CA ASN A 70 -3.40 10.62 -1.99
C ASN A 70 -2.73 12.00 -1.92
N ASP A 71 -2.99 12.81 -0.88
CA ASP A 71 -2.39 14.15 -0.78
C ASP A 71 -0.85 14.12 -0.59
N ASN A 72 -0.23 12.94 -0.44
CA ASN A 72 1.19 12.77 -0.12
C ASN A 72 2.07 12.27 -1.29
N ASP A 73 1.58 12.20 -2.52
CA ASP A 73 2.35 11.61 -3.64
C ASP A 73 3.72 12.30 -3.84
N ILE A 74 3.78 13.63 -3.72
CA ILE A 74 5.05 14.41 -3.81
C ILE A 74 6.06 14.01 -2.72
N MET A 75 5.58 13.74 -1.50
CA MET A 75 6.45 13.33 -0.39
C MET A 75 6.93 11.88 -0.55
N SER A 76 6.12 11.02 -1.16
CA SER A 76 6.53 9.65 -1.49
C SER A 76 7.70 9.61 -2.47
N HIS A 77 7.70 10.50 -3.48
CA HIS A 77 8.81 10.60 -4.44
C HIS A 77 10.13 11.05 -3.80
N LEU A 78 10.08 11.87 -2.75
CA LEU A 78 11.28 12.35 -2.05
C LEU A 78 11.92 11.25 -1.19
N ASP A 79 11.11 10.45 -0.51
CA ASP A 79 11.61 9.27 0.22
C ASP A 79 12.22 8.24 -0.73
N ASP A 80 11.65 8.06 -1.93
CA ASP A 80 12.16 7.13 -2.94
C ASP A 80 13.47 7.62 -3.59
N ALA A 81 13.63 8.93 -3.81
CA ALA A 81 14.84 9.52 -4.39
C ALA A 81 16.06 9.31 -3.46
N ASN A 82 15.85 9.47 -2.15
CA ASN A 82 16.91 9.21 -1.16
C ASN A 82 17.40 7.76 -1.18
N VAL A 83 16.58 6.78 -1.59
CA VAL A 83 17.01 5.39 -1.69
C VAL A 83 17.71 5.09 -3.02
N LEU A 84 17.34 5.80 -4.10
CA LEU A 84 17.91 5.59 -5.44
C LEU A 84 19.33 6.16 -5.59
N PHE A 85 19.62 7.27 -4.90
CA PHE A 85 20.91 7.98 -4.98
C PHE A 85 21.85 7.73 -3.80
N ASP A 86 21.47 6.86 -2.84
CA ASP A 86 22.35 6.49 -1.74
C ASP A 86 23.34 5.40 -2.19
N ASP A 87 24.61 5.77 -2.31
CA ASP A 87 25.73 4.90 -2.72
C ASP A 87 26.03 3.76 -1.74
N ASN A 88 25.26 3.61 -0.65
CA ASN A 88 25.47 2.62 0.40
C ASN A 88 24.20 1.83 0.78
N PRO A 89 23.77 0.82 -0.02
CA PRO A 89 22.54 0.07 0.22
C PRO A 89 22.57 -0.83 1.49
N LYS A 90 23.67 -0.87 2.25
CA LYS A 90 23.82 -1.70 3.46
C LYS A 90 23.30 -1.06 4.75
N GLY A 91 22.73 0.15 4.71
CA GLY A 91 22.27 0.88 5.91
C GLY A 91 20.78 0.80 6.24
N LEU A 92 19.93 0.37 5.31
CA LEU A 92 18.47 0.60 5.39
C LEU A 92 17.66 -0.49 6.13
N THR A 93 18.31 -1.39 6.88
CA THR A 93 17.63 -2.27 7.84
C THR A 93 17.69 -1.71 9.26
N LYS A 94 17.57 -0.39 9.44
CA LYS A 94 17.14 0.13 10.75
C LYS A 94 15.67 -0.16 10.90
N ASN A 95 15.37 -1.39 11.32
CA ASN A 95 14.11 -1.79 11.91
C ASN A 95 13.65 -0.66 12.84
N LYS A 96 12.71 0.18 12.39
CA LYS A 96 11.91 1.02 13.29
C LYS A 96 11.24 0.02 14.22
N LYS A 97 11.84 -0.20 15.40
CA LYS A 97 11.20 -0.91 16.51
C LYS A 97 9.98 -0.08 16.86
N GLY A 98 8.88 -0.33 16.15
CA GLY A 98 7.61 0.33 16.38
C GLY A 98 7.29 0.15 17.84
N LYS A 99 7.21 1.25 18.59
CA LYS A 99 6.81 1.23 19.99
C LYS A 99 5.45 0.54 20.02
N MET A 100 5.41 -0.70 20.50
CA MET A 100 4.15 -1.45 20.61
C MET A 100 3.14 -0.59 21.39
N SER A 101 2.01 -0.31 20.75
CA SER A 101 0.89 0.41 21.36
C SER A 101 0.57 -0.15 22.74
N ARG A 102 0.32 0.72 23.74
CA ARG A 102 -0.01 0.31 25.12
C ARG A 102 -1.14 -0.74 25.19
N ARG A 103 -2.06 -0.73 24.21
CA ARG A 103 -3.14 -1.73 24.08
C ARG A 103 -2.64 -3.15 23.77
N THR A 104 -1.61 -3.31 22.94
CA THR A 104 -1.07 -4.63 22.60
C THR A 104 -0.18 -5.18 23.71
N LYS A 105 0.57 -4.32 24.43
CA LYS A 105 1.34 -4.72 25.62
C LYS A 105 0.46 -5.34 26.71
N LYS A 106 -0.66 -4.69 27.06
CA LYS A 106 -1.63 -5.22 28.06
C LYS A 106 -2.24 -6.57 27.67
N ARG A 107 -2.43 -6.84 26.38
CA ARG A 107 -2.99 -8.13 25.89
C ARG A 107 -1.99 -9.28 25.98
N VAL A 108 -0.72 -9.02 25.72
CA VAL A 108 0.35 -10.04 25.83
C VAL A 108 0.61 -10.39 27.30
N GLU A 109 0.61 -9.40 28.18
CA GLU A 109 0.84 -9.58 29.61
C GLU A 109 -0.27 -10.43 30.27
N LYS A 110 -1.54 -10.18 29.91
CA LYS A 110 -2.68 -11.02 30.37
C LYS A 110 -2.62 -12.47 29.85
N LYS A 111 -1.97 -12.73 28.72
CA LYS A 111 -1.79 -14.12 28.22
C LYS A 111 -0.71 -14.86 29.00
N LYS A 112 0.39 -14.19 29.38
CA LYS A 112 1.46 -14.76 30.20
C LYS A 112 0.98 -15.12 31.61
N THR A 113 0.14 -14.29 32.23
CA THR A 113 -0.37 -14.59 33.58
C THR A 113 -1.45 -15.69 33.57
N LYS A 114 -2.21 -15.84 32.48
CA LYS A 114 -3.18 -16.95 32.32
C LYS A 114 -2.51 -18.31 32.09
N SER A 115 -1.39 -18.36 31.34
CA SER A 115 -0.66 -19.62 31.15
C SER A 115 0.01 -20.09 32.44
N VAL A 116 0.57 -19.18 33.24
CA VAL A 116 1.16 -19.50 34.54
C VAL A 116 0.12 -19.97 35.56
N LYS A 117 -1.10 -19.38 35.57
CA LYS A 117 -2.19 -19.86 36.44
C LYS A 117 -2.69 -21.26 36.08
N ARG A 118 -2.75 -21.63 34.79
CA ARG A 118 -3.15 -22.99 34.36
C ARG A 118 -2.14 -24.08 34.70
N LEU A 119 -0.86 -23.74 34.85
CA LEU A 119 0.19 -24.67 35.26
C LEU A 119 0.19 -24.92 36.77
N LYS A 120 -0.21 -23.93 37.58
CA LYS A 120 -0.31 -24.07 39.04
C LYS A 120 -1.56 -24.80 39.52
N SER A 121 -2.62 -24.88 38.72
CA SER A 121 -3.85 -25.63 39.06
C SER A 121 -3.81 -27.10 38.63
N ARG A 122 -2.65 -27.60 38.20
CA ARG A 122 -2.43 -28.97 37.70
C ARG A 122 -1.40 -29.74 38.55
N LYS A 123 -1.04 -29.23 39.72
CA LYS A 123 -0.28 -29.95 40.75
C LYS A 123 -1.18 -30.18 41.94
#